data_AF-A0A2X2C6E4-F1
#
_entry.id   AF-A0A2X2C6E4-F1
#
_cell.length_a   1.000
_cell.length_b   1.000
_cell.length_c   1.000
_cell.angle_alpha   90.00
_cell.angle_beta   90.00
_cell.angle_gamma   90.00
#
_symmetry.space_group_name_H-M   'P 1'
#
loop_
_entity.id
_entity.type
_entity.pdbx_description
1 polymer ?
#
loop_
_entity_poly.entity_id
_entity_poly.type
_entity_poly.pdbx_seq_one_letter_code
_entity_poly.pdbx_strand_id
1 'polypeptide(L)'
;MLIIRMQNGFTLNLEKSIGSAGKHAIWEFHRGENSYMRPPDYTPWRHATLLPAEPSGGQVVQVAICRPGLDEAEWIPVGEGIARYESER
;
A
#
# COMPACT_ATOMS: atom_id res chain seq x y z
N MET A 1 9.06 -8.95 -3.35
CA MET A 1 7.76 -8.45 -2.82
C MET A 1 8.00 -7.55 -1.61
N LEU A 2 7.20 -6.51 -1.41
CA LEU A 2 7.21 -5.66 -0.21
C LEU A 2 6.00 -6.01 0.68
N ILE A 3 6.26 -6.32 1.95
CA ILE A 3 5.24 -6.69 2.93
C ILE A 3 5.12 -5.57 3.96
N ILE A 4 3.92 -5.04 4.15
CA ILE A 4 3.63 -4.06 5.21
C ILE A 4 2.81 -4.73 6.31
N ARG A 5 3.40 -4.84 7.50
CA ARG A 5 2.69 -5.30 8.70
C ARG A 5 2.01 -4.10 9.36
N MET A 6 0.70 -4.00 9.21
CA MET A 6 -0.07 -2.87 9.73
C MET A 6 -0.21 -2.98 11.25
N GLN A 7 -0.22 -1.83 11.94
CA GLN A 7 -0.39 -1.78 13.40
C GLN A 7 -1.75 -2.33 13.86
N ASN A 8 -2.78 -2.26 13.02
CA ASN A 8 -4.13 -2.79 13.28
C ASN A 8 -4.28 -4.30 13.02
N GLY A 9 -3.18 -5.01 12.75
CA GLY A 9 -3.12 -6.47 12.78
C GLY A 9 -3.25 -7.19 11.43
N PHE A 10 -3.53 -6.48 10.33
CA PHE A 10 -3.51 -7.10 8.99
C PHE A 10 -2.21 -6.83 8.24
N THR A 11 -2.01 -7.53 7.12
CA THR A 11 -0.81 -7.42 6.28
C THR A 11 -1.19 -7.04 4.85
N LEU A 12 -0.41 -6.13 4.26
CA LEU A 12 -0.46 -5.81 2.84
C LEU A 12 0.76 -6.40 2.14
N ASN A 13 0.53 -7.25 1.14
CA ASN A 13 1.54 -7.77 0.23
C ASN A 13 1.50 -6.93 -1.05
N LEU A 14 2.62 -6.29 -1.34
CA LEU A 14 2.80 -5.35 -2.45
C LEU A 14 3.76 -5.94 -3.47
N GLU A 15 3.27 -6.13 -4.68
CA GLU A 15 3.97 -6.83 -5.77
C GLU A 15 5.06 -5.95 -6.37
N LYS A 16 4.65 -4.78 -6.87
CA LYS A 16 5.53 -3.85 -7.60
C LYS A 16 5.14 -2.39 -7.34
N SER A 17 6.15 -1.52 -7.33
CA SER A 17 5.95 -0.08 -7.45
C SER A 17 5.55 0.24 -8.89
N ILE A 18 4.51 1.05 -9.06
CA ILE A 18 3.97 1.44 -10.38
C ILE A 18 4.11 2.95 -10.64
N GLY A 19 4.68 3.70 -9.71
CA GLY A 19 4.91 5.12 -9.84
C GLY A 19 4.95 5.83 -8.50
N SER A 20 4.91 7.15 -8.53
CA SER A 20 4.90 8.01 -7.36
C SER A 20 3.94 9.17 -7.52
N ALA A 21 3.49 9.71 -6.39
CA ALA A 21 2.70 10.92 -6.30
C ALA A 21 3.28 11.79 -5.18
N GLY A 22 4.02 12.83 -5.56
CA GLY A 22 4.79 13.66 -4.61
C GLY A 22 5.84 12.84 -3.88
N LYS A 23 5.71 12.76 -2.55
CA LYS A 23 6.62 12.00 -1.68
C LYS A 23 6.18 10.55 -1.44
N HIS A 24 5.08 10.13 -2.06
CA HIS A 24 4.52 8.81 -1.89
C HIS A 24 4.87 7.87 -3.05
N ALA A 25 5.12 6.60 -2.76
CA ALA A 25 5.22 5.56 -3.77
C ALA A 25 3.90 4.81 -3.90
N ILE A 26 3.47 4.52 -5.12
CA ILE A 26 2.25 3.77 -5.41
C ILE A 26 2.63 2.33 -5.74
N TRP A 27 2.02 1.39 -5.05
CA TRP A 27 2.28 -0.04 -5.17
C TRP A 27 1.03 -0.80 -5.59
N GLU A 28 1.17 -1.75 -6.51
CA GLU A 28 0.12 -2.73 -6.84
C GLU A 28 0.10 -3.83 -5.77
N PHE A 29 -1.08 -4.22 -5.32
CA PHE A 29 -1.27 -5.39 -4.45
C PHE A 29 -0.85 -6.68 -5.14
N HIS A 30 -0.35 -7.62 -4.35
CA HIS A 30 -0.25 -8.99 -4.80
C HIS A 30 -1.67 -9.56 -5.01
N ARG A 31 -2.00 -9.90 -6.26
CA ARG A 31 -3.38 -10.21 -6.70
C ARG A 31 -4.00 -11.42 -6.00
N GLY A 32 -3.19 -12.35 -5.51
CA GLY A 32 -3.66 -13.53 -4.78
C GLY A 32 -3.93 -13.29 -3.30
N GLU A 33 -3.32 -12.27 -2.71
CA GLU A 33 -3.29 -12.09 -1.25
C GLU A 33 -4.06 -10.86 -0.77
N ASN A 34 -4.21 -9.83 -1.61
CA ASN A 34 -4.81 -8.58 -1.18
C ASN A 34 -5.76 -7.97 -2.22
N SER A 35 -6.95 -7.57 -1.75
CA SER A 35 -7.84 -6.65 -2.42
C SER A 35 -8.52 -5.77 -1.37
N TYR A 36 -8.82 -4.52 -1.72
CA TYR A 36 -9.60 -3.64 -0.86
C TYR A 36 -10.92 -3.30 -1.53
N MET A 37 -12.02 -3.47 -0.80
CA MET A 37 -13.37 -3.10 -1.25
C MET A 37 -14.07 -2.45 -0.07
N ARG A 38 -14.95 -1.48 -0.33
CA ARG A 38 -15.80 -0.91 0.71
C ARG A 38 -17.23 -0.71 0.19
N PRO A 39 -18.25 -0.72 1.06
CA PRO A 39 -19.61 -0.36 0.67
C PRO A 39 -19.69 1.10 0.19
N PRO A 40 -20.66 1.45 -0.66
CA PRO A 40 -21.68 0.58 -1.26
C PRO A 40 -21.30 -0.01 -2.63
N ASP A 41 -20.24 0.48 -3.27
CA ASP A 41 -19.89 0.14 -4.66
C ASP A 41 -19.13 -1.18 -4.80
N TYR A 42 -18.53 -1.69 -3.70
CA TYR A 42 -17.72 -2.91 -3.63
C TYR A 42 -16.70 -3.07 -4.77
N THR A 43 -16.29 -1.96 -5.39
CA THR A 43 -15.33 -2.02 -6.48
C THR A 43 -13.95 -2.33 -5.91
N PRO A 44 -13.21 -3.32 -6.43
CA PRO A 44 -11.88 -3.63 -5.93
C PRO A 44 -10.86 -2.54 -6.25
N TRP A 45 -10.24 -2.00 -5.20
CA TRP A 45 -9.04 -1.17 -5.26
C TRP A 45 -7.84 -2.09 -5.09
N ARG A 46 -6.83 -1.88 -5.95
CA ARG A 46 -5.67 -2.76 -6.08
C ARG A 46 -4.34 -2.06 -5.84
N HIS A 47 -4.38 -0.84 -5.30
CA HIS A 47 -3.19 -0.05 -5.06
C HIS A 47 -3.21 0.52 -3.65
N ALA A 48 -2.02 0.57 -3.06
CA ALA A 48 -1.75 1.38 -1.89
C ALA A 48 -0.65 2.36 -2.21
N THR A 49 -0.61 3.41 -1.40
CA THR A 49 0.45 4.40 -1.41
C THR A 49 1.19 4.36 -0.08
N LEU A 50 2.49 4.61 -0.12
CA LEU A 50 3.39 4.56 1.03
C LEU A 50 4.12 5.90 1.21
N LEU A 51 4.19 6.38 2.45
CA LEU A 51 5.07 7.47 2.86
C LEU A 51 6.04 6.99 3.95
N PRO A 52 7.36 7.11 3.79
CA PRO A 52 8.06 7.64 2.61
C PRO A 52 8.01 6.72 1.38
N ALA A 53 8.21 7.28 0.18
CA ALA A 53 8.21 6.55 -1.10
C ALA A 53 9.24 5.41 -1.19
N GLU A 54 10.39 5.57 -0.55
CA GLU A 54 11.46 4.58 -0.54
C GLU A 54 11.63 4.04 0.89
N PRO A 55 10.76 3.10 1.32
CA PRO A 55 10.86 2.57 2.66
C PRO A 55 12.04 1.62 2.77
N SER A 56 12.82 1.74 3.84
CA SER A 56 13.84 0.76 4.20
C SER A 56 13.22 -0.42 4.95
N GLY A 57 13.89 -1.58 4.94
CA GLY A 57 13.48 -2.71 5.77
C GLY A 57 13.43 -2.35 7.25
N GLY A 58 12.30 -2.62 7.91
CA GLY A 58 12.06 -2.26 9.31
C GLY A 58 11.55 -0.84 9.52
N GLN A 59 11.41 -0.02 8.47
CA GLN A 59 10.91 1.35 8.58
C GLN A 59 9.39 1.39 8.78
N VAL A 60 8.92 2.36 9.58
CA VAL A 60 7.51 2.70 9.68
C VAL A 60 7.08 3.51 8.46
N VAL A 61 5.98 3.10 7.83
CA VAL A 61 5.38 3.77 6.69
C VAL A 61 3.93 4.12 6.98
N GLN A 62 3.49 5.28 6.50
CA GLN A 62 2.06 5.61 6.41
C GLN A 62 1.49 4.99 5.15
N VAL A 63 0.28 4.44 5.26
CA VAL A 63 -0.40 3.72 4.19
C VAL A 63 -1.77 4.31 3.94
N ALA A 64 -2.08 4.52 2.65
CA ALA A 64 -3.44 4.78 2.19
C ALA A 64 -3.78 3.86 1.01
N ILE A 65 -5.05 3.49 0.86
CA ILE A 65 -5.55 2.83 -0.36
C ILE A 65 -5.84 3.93 -1.38
N CYS A 66 -5.33 3.78 -2.60
CA CYS A 66 -5.45 4.80 -3.64
C CYS A 66 -5.91 4.19 -4.98
N ARG A 67 -6.40 5.05 -5.88
CA ARG A 67 -6.51 4.76 -7.31
C ARG A 67 -5.51 5.66 -8.05
N PRO A 68 -4.65 5.11 -8.92
CA PRO A 68 -3.75 5.92 -9.74
C PRO A 68 -4.54 6.96 -10.52
N GLY A 69 -4.09 8.22 -10.48
CA GLY A 69 -4.75 9.34 -11.15
C GLY A 69 -5.80 10.10 -10.32
N LEU A 70 -6.15 9.62 -9.12
CA LEU A 70 -6.93 10.41 -8.16
C LEU A 70 -6.02 11.24 -7.25
N ASP A 71 -6.54 12.37 -6.79
CA ASP A 71 -5.84 13.26 -5.88
C ASP A 71 -5.65 12.62 -4.48
N GLU A 72 -4.60 13.06 -3.78
CA GLU A 72 -4.28 12.57 -2.42
C GLU A 72 -5.45 12.74 -1.44
N ALA A 73 -6.25 13.79 -1.59
CA ALA A 73 -7.44 14.04 -0.78
C ALA A 73 -8.54 12.97 -0.94
N GLU A 74 -8.52 12.18 -2.02
CA GLU A 74 -9.47 11.10 -2.27
C GLU A 74 -8.98 9.74 -1.79
N TRP A 75 -7.73 9.66 -1.33
CA TRP A 75 -7.16 8.41 -0.84
C TRP A 75 -7.76 8.04 0.52
N ILE A 76 -7.78 6.75 0.80
CA ILE A 76 -8.38 6.20 2.01
C ILE A 76 -7.24 5.93 3.00
N PRO A 77 -7.06 6.75 4.05
CA PRO A 77 -6.02 6.51 5.03
C PRO A 77 -6.29 5.20 5.77
N VAL A 78 -5.28 4.34 5.84
CA VAL A 78 -5.36 3.04 6.51
C VAL A 78 -4.67 3.09 7.86
N GLY A 79 -3.59 3.86 7.95
CA GLY A 79 -2.75 4.01 9.14
C GLY A 79 -1.31 3.64 8.87
N GLU A 80 -0.60 3.20 9.90
CA GLU A 80 0.84 2.94 9.83
C GLU A 80 1.16 1.44 9.87
N GLY A 81 2.28 1.07 9.25
CA GLY A 81 2.80 -0.28 9.27
C GLY A 81 4.30 -0.34 9.13
N ILE A 82 4.88 -1.52 9.35
CA ILE A 82 6.33 -1.76 9.24
C ILE A 82 6.63 -2.44 7.91
N ALA A 83 7.50 -1.83 7.11
CA ALA A 83 7.96 -2.34 5.84
C ALA A 83 8.94 -3.51 6.02
N ARG A 84 8.76 -4.59 5.24
CA ARG A 84 9.67 -5.73 5.16
C ARG A 84 9.80 -6.19 3.73
N TYR A 85 11.02 -6.24 3.22
CA TYR A 85 11.30 -6.85 1.92
C TYR A 85 11.41 -8.36 2.09
N GLU A 86 10.66 -9.09 1.28
CA GLU A 86 10.90 -10.52 1.13
C GLU A 86 12.21 -10.69 0.35
N SER A 87 13.23 -11.23 1.01
CA SER A 87 14.47 -11.61 0.36
C SER A 87 14.16 -12.76 -0.61
N GLU A 88 14.56 -12.61 -1.89
CA GLU A 88 14.54 -13.69 -2.87
C GLU A 88 15.21 -14.91 -2.23
N ARG A 89 14.44 -15.99 -2.07
CA ARG A 89 14.87 -17.21 -1.42
C ARG A 89 15.33 -18.22 -2.47
#